data_AF-A0A496WRI9-F1
#
_entry.id   AF-A0A496WRI9-F1
#
_cell.length_a   1.000
_cell.length_b   1.000
_cell.length_c   1.000
_cell.angle_alpha   90.00
_cell.angle_beta   90.00
_cell.angle_gamma   90.00
#
_symmetry.space_group_name_H-M   'P 1'
#
loop_
_entity.id
_entity.type
_entity.pdbx_description
1 polymer ?
#
loop_
_entity_poly.entity_id
_entity_poly.type
_entity_poly.pdbx_seq_one_letter_code
_entity_poly.pdbx_strand_id
1 'polypeptide(L)'
;MSSTDTEQHSAQEPLREAPRQAEDAADNTIEPIDFRPVDASTGKRRKRLPLLPLLITSVVLLGGLVLWFLLTSRAVTITATPDNAQIKLSGGLTFALADHYLLRPGQYRLQVTAAGYIPYDNALEITDDALQTQSITLKKMPGHLDILTTPDSAAVIIDGEQKGVTPLTIARLAAGDYQLVVSAPRYLPIEQTITIEGLDRTQQLLFELKPNWGDMIFTSEPTGATVTVAGSVQGTTPLTVPILATGEQVEISLPAHKTWQKTLSVPAGEHREWPPVTLLPADARVHISSRPSGANITINGQYSGTTPTSLALTPDKGYKVSLFLNGYQRASRQLKVESGTERKLSIDLKPRLGTLNITAKPLGAQLYVGGKLRGKAPLSLTLPARPWQLEVRHTGYTSQARTVTPKPGIEQKIDFTLKTEDETRWARIPAVITSPAGQKLKLFQPNTTFTMGASRREQGRRANEILRDVTLKRPFYLSTTEVSNEQFSKFSSRHSSSNANGNTLNYPSQPVVNLSWTSAALFCNWMSKQDKLEPFYIESNGDVTGIQQQALGYRLPTEAEWAWAARRQADGSMLKFPWGSDFPPTSKVANIADRSAATLVARTVNGYNDGHIVSA
;
A
#
# COMPACT_ATOMS: atom_id res chain seq x y z
N MET A 1 -29.65 42.71 -40.32
CA MET A 1 -29.57 44.00 -39.60
C MET A 1 -28.21 44.58 -39.94
N SER A 2 -28.17 45.84 -40.39
CA SER A 2 -27.01 46.73 -40.69
C SER A 2 -25.71 46.08 -41.24
N SER A 3 -25.21 46.33 -42.45
CA SER A 3 -25.05 47.60 -43.22
C SER A 3 -24.09 48.58 -42.50
N THR A 4 -23.14 49.27 -43.13
CA THR A 4 -22.61 49.32 -44.53
C THR A 4 -21.27 50.12 -44.49
N ASP A 5 -20.41 50.30 -45.51
CA ASP A 5 -20.29 49.87 -46.94
C ASP A 5 -18.83 49.32 -47.15
N THR A 6 -18.19 48.99 -48.29
CA THR A 6 -18.24 49.37 -49.74
C THR A 6 -17.69 50.79 -50.04
N GLU A 7 -17.03 51.14 -51.15
CA GLU A 7 -16.41 50.41 -52.30
C GLU A 7 -14.86 50.61 -52.27
N GLN A 8 -13.98 50.50 -53.29
CA GLN A 8 -13.89 50.02 -54.71
C GLN A 8 -12.37 49.77 -54.97
N HIS A 9 -11.78 48.82 -55.73
CA HIS A 9 -12.15 47.77 -56.70
C HIS A 9 -11.88 48.08 -58.20
N SER A 10 -10.86 47.41 -58.78
CA SER A 10 -10.45 47.42 -60.22
C SER A 10 -9.75 48.71 -60.73
N ALA A 11 -8.99 48.75 -61.85
CA ALA A 11 -8.71 47.75 -62.89
C ALA A 11 -7.33 47.93 -63.61
N GLN A 12 -6.94 46.90 -64.37
CA GLN A 12 -6.23 46.94 -65.68
C GLN A 12 -4.74 47.36 -65.82
N GLU A 13 -3.97 46.37 -66.31
CA GLU A 13 -2.82 46.41 -67.23
C GLU A 13 -3.03 47.31 -68.48
N PRO A 14 -1.98 47.81 -69.18
CA PRO A 14 -1.29 46.94 -70.16
C PRO A 14 0.24 47.19 -70.38
N LEU A 15 0.80 46.38 -71.30
CA LEU A 15 2.22 46.37 -71.71
C LEU A 15 2.59 47.44 -72.75
N ARG A 16 3.92 47.59 -72.97
CA ARG A 16 4.63 48.24 -74.11
C ARG A 16 4.53 49.78 -74.16
N GLU A 17 5.45 50.51 -74.82
CA GLU A 17 6.58 50.12 -75.68
C GLU A 17 7.76 51.12 -75.54
N ALA A 18 8.96 50.72 -75.97
CA ALA A 18 10.08 51.62 -76.31
C ALA A 18 10.06 51.87 -77.86
N PRO A 19 11.01 52.56 -78.55
CA PRO A 19 12.29 53.14 -78.10
C PRO A 19 12.63 54.52 -78.78
N ARG A 20 13.94 54.85 -78.92
CA ARG A 20 14.58 55.84 -79.84
C ARG A 20 14.59 57.32 -79.40
N GLN A 21 15.48 58.20 -79.88
CA GLN A 21 16.86 58.12 -80.46
C GLN A 21 17.44 59.55 -80.49
N ALA A 22 18.77 59.68 -80.62
CA ALA A 22 19.48 60.85 -81.20
C ALA A 22 19.34 62.22 -80.48
N GLU A 23 19.97 63.32 -80.90
CA GLU A 23 21.36 63.63 -81.32
C GLU A 23 21.42 65.18 -81.54
N ASP A 24 22.59 65.80 -81.35
CA ASP A 24 22.92 67.24 -81.33
C ASP A 24 22.02 68.32 -81.99
N ALA A 25 21.79 69.41 -81.23
CA ALA A 25 21.80 70.81 -81.69
C ALA A 25 22.08 71.73 -80.48
N ALA A 26 22.94 72.75 -80.44
CA ALA A 26 23.43 73.74 -81.42
C ALA A 26 22.64 75.08 -81.42
N ASP A 27 23.42 76.14 -81.15
CA ASP A 27 23.26 77.61 -81.13
C ASP A 27 22.10 78.31 -81.91
N ASN A 28 21.86 79.59 -81.60
CA ASN A 28 21.02 80.47 -82.44
C ASN A 28 21.34 81.99 -82.36
N THR A 29 21.88 82.50 -83.47
CA THR A 29 21.23 83.53 -84.32
C THR A 29 20.47 84.70 -83.66
N ILE A 30 21.09 85.89 -83.63
CA ILE A 30 20.48 87.16 -84.11
C ILE A 30 21.58 88.00 -84.82
N GLU A 31 21.21 88.66 -85.91
CA GLU A 31 21.99 89.63 -86.72
C GLU A 31 22.28 90.98 -85.96
N PRO A 32 23.11 91.95 -86.43
CA PRO A 32 23.52 92.17 -87.83
C PRO A 32 24.95 92.72 -88.14
N ILE A 33 25.25 92.74 -89.45
CA ILE A 33 26.32 93.37 -90.27
C ILE A 33 27.60 93.98 -89.65
N ASP A 34 28.72 93.69 -90.34
CA ASP A 34 30.03 94.36 -90.23
C ASP A 34 30.00 95.83 -90.70
N PHE A 35 30.69 96.72 -89.97
CA PHE A 35 31.05 98.06 -90.45
C PHE A 35 32.35 98.58 -89.81
N ARG A 36 33.44 98.59 -90.58
CA ARG A 36 34.66 99.34 -90.26
C ARG A 36 34.57 100.80 -90.73
N PRO A 37 34.95 101.76 -89.87
CA PRO A 37 36.16 102.56 -90.14
C PRO A 37 37.15 102.41 -88.96
N VAL A 38 38.47 102.27 -89.12
CA VAL A 38 39.46 103.09 -89.87
C VAL A 38 39.77 104.42 -89.15
N ASP A 39 41.09 104.65 -88.98
CA ASP A 39 41.75 105.85 -88.41
C ASP A 39 41.54 106.16 -86.90
N ALA A 40 42.49 106.79 -86.18
CA ALA A 40 43.94 106.89 -86.39
C ALA A 40 44.66 107.11 -85.03
N SER A 41 45.99 106.93 -85.02
CA SER A 41 46.84 106.80 -83.83
C SER A 41 46.92 108.03 -82.89
N THR A 42 46.99 107.78 -81.58
CA THR A 42 47.96 108.41 -80.65
C THR A 42 48.01 107.65 -79.32
N GLY A 43 49.18 107.55 -78.68
CA GLY A 43 49.40 106.69 -77.50
C GLY A 43 49.43 107.41 -76.15
N LYS A 44 49.07 106.71 -75.07
CA LYS A 44 49.31 107.11 -73.67
C LYS A 44 49.97 105.97 -72.86
N ARG A 45 50.76 106.34 -71.85
CA ARG A 45 51.74 105.45 -71.18
C ARG A 45 51.13 104.46 -70.19
N ARG A 46 51.70 103.24 -70.13
CA ARG A 46 51.58 102.31 -68.99
C ARG A 46 52.11 102.95 -67.70
N LYS A 47 51.48 102.67 -66.57
CA LYS A 47 52.14 102.59 -65.25
C LYS A 47 52.16 101.12 -64.82
N ARG A 48 53.30 100.61 -64.34
CA ARG A 48 53.42 99.27 -63.75
C ARG A 48 53.49 99.41 -62.24
N LEU A 49 52.77 98.58 -61.49
CA LEU A 49 53.08 98.32 -60.09
C LEU A 49 54.36 97.47 -60.00
N PRO A 50 55.25 97.73 -59.03
CA PRO A 50 56.50 96.97 -58.91
C PRO A 50 56.24 95.59 -58.31
N LEU A 51 56.51 94.54 -59.09
CA LEU A 51 56.35 93.13 -58.66
C LEU A 51 57.31 92.72 -57.53
N LEU A 52 58.52 93.32 -57.50
CA LEU A 52 59.58 92.94 -56.56
C LEU A 52 59.21 93.12 -55.07
N PRO A 53 58.74 94.30 -54.58
CA PRO A 53 58.35 94.44 -53.18
C PRO A 53 57.13 93.57 -52.82
N LEU A 54 56.24 93.26 -53.76
CA LEU A 54 55.07 92.43 -53.53
C LEU A 54 55.43 90.93 -53.37
N LEU A 55 56.50 90.50 -54.05
CA LEU A 55 57.10 89.17 -53.86
C LEU A 55 57.97 89.10 -52.60
N ILE A 56 58.65 90.20 -52.23
CA ILE A 56 59.40 90.28 -50.96
C ILE A 56 58.43 90.27 -49.77
N THR A 57 57.33 91.02 -49.81
CA THR A 57 56.34 90.99 -48.70
C THR A 57 55.60 89.66 -48.62
N SER A 58 55.33 88.96 -49.73
CA SER A 58 54.76 87.62 -49.65
C SER A 58 55.75 86.59 -49.10
N VAL A 59 57.04 86.66 -49.45
CA VAL A 59 58.10 85.81 -48.85
C VAL A 59 58.31 86.12 -47.37
N VAL A 60 58.27 87.39 -46.95
CA VAL A 60 58.40 87.79 -45.53
C VAL A 60 57.15 87.39 -44.74
N LEU A 61 55.94 87.54 -45.30
CA LEU A 61 54.71 87.04 -44.67
C LEU A 61 54.72 85.51 -44.55
N LEU A 62 55.07 84.79 -45.61
CA LEU A 62 55.14 83.33 -45.61
C LEU A 62 56.20 82.83 -44.62
N GLY A 63 57.39 83.45 -44.61
CA GLY A 63 58.46 83.17 -43.65
C GLY A 63 58.05 83.47 -42.21
N GLY A 64 57.33 84.58 -41.98
CA GLY A 64 56.76 84.91 -40.67
C GLY A 64 55.67 83.94 -40.21
N LEU A 65 54.84 83.45 -41.14
CA LEU A 65 53.77 82.47 -40.86
C LEU A 65 54.37 81.08 -40.57
N VAL A 66 55.42 80.67 -41.30
CA VAL A 66 56.22 79.47 -41.00
C VAL A 66 56.92 79.61 -39.66
N LEU A 67 57.56 80.75 -39.37
CA LEU A 67 58.22 80.98 -38.08
C LEU A 67 57.23 80.97 -36.91
N TRP A 68 56.05 81.58 -37.08
CA TRP A 68 54.95 81.53 -36.11
C TRP A 68 54.42 80.10 -35.89
N PHE A 69 54.26 79.32 -36.97
CA PHE A 69 53.86 77.91 -36.86
C PHE A 69 54.91 77.10 -36.09
N LEU A 70 56.20 77.24 -36.41
CA LEU A 70 57.29 76.53 -35.74
C LEU A 70 57.46 76.96 -34.26
N LEU A 71 57.31 78.26 -33.95
CA LEU A 71 57.40 78.78 -32.57
C LEU A 71 56.16 78.46 -31.71
N THR A 72 55.04 78.04 -32.30
CA THR A 72 53.78 77.72 -31.57
C THR A 72 53.31 76.28 -31.76
N SER A 73 54.17 75.39 -32.27
CA SER A 73 53.93 73.96 -32.34
C SER A 73 54.67 73.20 -31.24
N ARG A 74 54.07 72.09 -30.79
CA ARG A 74 54.65 71.11 -29.86
C ARG A 74 55.07 69.86 -30.63
N ALA A 75 56.06 69.15 -30.12
CA ALA A 75 56.51 67.87 -30.67
C ALA A 75 55.68 66.74 -30.06
N VAL A 76 55.02 65.97 -30.93
CA VAL A 76 54.11 64.89 -30.55
C VAL A 76 54.61 63.59 -31.16
N THR A 77 55.03 62.65 -30.31
CA THR A 77 55.44 61.30 -30.70
C THR A 77 54.22 60.41 -30.74
N ILE A 78 53.93 59.77 -31.87
CA ILE A 78 52.81 58.83 -31.98
C ILE A 78 53.38 57.47 -32.37
N THR A 79 53.32 56.52 -31.44
CA THR A 79 53.74 55.13 -31.69
C THR A 79 52.51 54.25 -31.87
N ALA A 80 52.61 53.28 -32.77
CA ALA A 80 51.54 52.34 -33.05
C ALA A 80 52.08 50.90 -32.99
N THR A 81 51.28 50.00 -32.44
CA THR A 81 51.57 48.55 -32.45
C THR A 81 50.41 47.86 -33.17
N PRO A 82 50.63 47.07 -34.23
CA PRO A 82 51.93 46.66 -34.79
C PRO A 82 52.68 47.78 -35.53
N ASP A 83 54.00 47.62 -35.66
CA ASP A 83 54.94 48.58 -36.23
C ASP A 83 54.67 48.92 -37.72
N ASN A 84 53.88 48.09 -38.41
CA ASN A 84 53.45 48.31 -39.79
C ASN A 84 52.11 49.09 -39.90
N ALA A 85 51.60 49.65 -38.81
CA ALA A 85 50.39 50.44 -38.81
C ALA A 85 50.59 51.83 -39.45
N GLN A 86 49.64 52.24 -40.28
CA GLN A 86 49.62 53.54 -40.93
C GLN A 86 48.97 54.57 -40.00
N ILE A 87 49.72 55.61 -39.63
CA ILE A 87 49.23 56.73 -38.83
C ILE A 87 48.81 57.87 -39.77
N LYS A 88 47.58 58.35 -39.63
CA LYS A 88 47.02 59.48 -40.38
C LYS A 88 46.37 60.46 -39.42
N LEU A 89 46.84 61.71 -39.46
CA LEU A 89 46.37 62.77 -38.58
C LEU A 89 45.64 63.84 -39.40
N SER A 90 44.56 64.40 -38.87
CA SER A 90 43.73 65.40 -39.56
C SER A 90 43.14 66.41 -38.58
N GLY A 91 42.77 67.60 -39.05
CA GLY A 91 42.19 68.67 -38.22
C GLY A 91 42.93 70.02 -38.26
N GLY A 92 44.15 70.08 -38.82
CA GLY A 92 44.91 71.33 -38.95
C GLY A 92 46.16 71.18 -39.82
N LEU A 93 47.02 72.19 -39.79
CA LEU A 93 48.39 72.08 -40.31
C LEU A 93 49.18 71.10 -39.44
N THR A 94 49.89 70.19 -40.09
CA THR A 94 50.74 69.16 -39.46
C THR A 94 52.02 69.02 -40.25
N PHE A 95 53.15 68.84 -39.58
CA PHE A 95 54.44 68.54 -40.22
C PHE A 95 55.09 67.34 -39.53
N ALA A 96 55.35 66.27 -40.27
CA ALA A 96 56.14 65.14 -39.78
C ALA A 96 57.64 65.46 -39.92
N LEU A 97 58.42 65.18 -38.87
CA LEU A 97 59.85 65.41 -38.80
C LEU A 97 60.50 64.20 -38.11
N ALA A 98 60.93 63.23 -38.90
CA ALA A 98 61.27 61.88 -38.43
C ALA A 98 60.15 61.30 -37.55
N ASP A 99 60.45 60.85 -36.33
CA ASP A 99 59.53 60.13 -35.44
C ASP A 99 58.53 61.04 -34.68
N HIS A 100 58.53 62.34 -34.97
CA HIS A 100 57.68 63.33 -34.29
C HIS A 100 56.81 64.13 -35.28
N TYR A 101 55.60 64.46 -34.85
CA TYR A 101 54.71 65.41 -35.53
C TYR A 101 54.77 66.77 -34.83
N LEU A 102 54.98 67.84 -35.59
CA LEU A 102 54.82 69.22 -35.14
C LEU A 102 53.35 69.63 -35.31
N LEU A 103 52.67 69.81 -34.17
CA LEU A 103 51.24 70.13 -34.05
C LEU A 103 51.07 71.34 -33.13
N ARG A 104 50.14 72.25 -33.45
CA ARG A 104 49.80 73.38 -32.55
C ARG A 104 48.79 72.90 -31.50
N PRO A 105 48.74 73.49 -30.29
CA PRO A 105 47.71 73.14 -29.30
C PRO A 105 46.29 73.24 -29.89
N GLY A 106 45.46 72.22 -29.66
CA GLY A 106 44.14 72.09 -30.28
C GLY A 106 43.68 70.64 -30.46
N GLN A 107 42.51 70.48 -31.09
CA GLN A 107 41.85 69.19 -31.30
C GLN A 107 42.12 68.65 -32.72
N TYR A 108 42.64 67.43 -32.80
CA TYR A 108 42.90 66.70 -34.04
C TYR A 108 42.11 65.38 -34.04
N ARG A 109 42.11 64.69 -35.18
CA ARG A 109 41.58 63.32 -35.33
C ARG A 109 42.70 62.39 -35.77
N LEU A 110 42.97 61.38 -34.94
CA LEU A 110 44.02 60.39 -35.09
C LEU A 110 43.42 59.08 -35.61
N GLN A 111 43.69 58.77 -36.86
CA GLN A 111 43.40 57.49 -37.50
C GLN A 111 44.67 56.62 -37.50
N VAL A 112 44.57 55.38 -37.01
CA VAL A 112 45.64 54.38 -37.04
C VAL A 112 45.08 53.06 -37.56
N THR A 113 45.66 52.54 -38.64
CA THR A 113 45.14 51.35 -39.36
C THR A 113 46.22 50.32 -39.65
N ALA A 114 45.90 49.03 -39.55
CA ALA A 114 46.77 47.94 -39.99
C ALA A 114 45.93 46.79 -40.56
N ALA A 115 46.45 46.06 -41.54
CA ALA A 115 45.76 44.92 -42.14
C ALA A 115 45.55 43.81 -41.10
N GLY A 116 44.30 43.35 -40.93
CA GLY A 116 43.91 42.40 -39.89
C GLY A 116 43.61 43.03 -38.52
N TYR A 117 43.69 44.35 -38.36
CA TYR A 117 43.44 45.03 -37.08
C TYR A 117 42.20 45.93 -37.15
N ILE A 118 41.51 46.04 -36.02
CA ILE A 118 40.40 46.99 -35.84
C ILE A 118 40.99 48.40 -35.91
N PRO A 119 40.52 49.29 -36.82
CA PRO A 119 41.06 50.62 -36.96
C PRO A 119 40.75 51.47 -35.72
N TYR A 120 41.74 52.25 -35.28
CA TYR A 120 41.56 53.27 -34.24
C TYR A 120 41.26 54.61 -34.93
N ASP A 121 40.18 55.29 -34.53
CA ASP A 121 39.79 56.59 -35.10
C ASP A 121 39.11 57.47 -34.03
N ASN A 122 39.93 58.19 -33.26
CA ASN A 122 39.50 59.02 -32.13
C ASN A 122 39.97 60.48 -32.28
N ALA A 123 39.37 61.38 -31.49
CA ALA A 123 39.96 62.68 -31.24
C ALA A 123 41.29 62.55 -30.48
N LEU A 124 42.22 63.45 -30.77
CA LEU A 124 43.49 63.62 -30.09
C LEU A 124 43.63 65.11 -29.71
N GLU A 125 43.61 65.38 -28.41
CA GLU A 125 43.86 66.72 -27.87
C GLU A 125 45.36 66.94 -27.72
N ILE A 126 45.87 68.02 -28.30
CA ILE A 126 47.25 68.47 -28.15
C ILE A 126 47.27 69.62 -27.16
N THR A 127 47.94 69.43 -26.03
CA THR A 127 48.13 70.45 -24.99
C THR A 127 49.29 71.37 -25.35
N ASP A 128 49.57 72.36 -24.49
CA ASP A 128 50.74 73.24 -24.62
C ASP A 128 52.03 72.63 -24.02
N ASP A 129 52.02 71.34 -23.68
CA ASP A 129 53.17 70.64 -23.10
C ASP A 129 54.29 70.42 -24.14
N ALA A 130 55.55 70.57 -23.69
CA ALA A 130 56.72 70.63 -24.56
C ALA A 130 57.00 69.33 -25.35
N LEU A 131 56.60 68.17 -24.80
CA LEU A 131 56.70 66.86 -25.44
C LEU A 131 55.48 66.04 -25.02
N GLN A 132 54.77 65.48 -26.00
CA GLN A 132 53.61 64.60 -25.79
C GLN A 132 53.87 63.27 -26.51
N THR A 133 53.50 62.15 -25.88
CA THR A 133 53.72 60.80 -26.44
C THR A 133 52.45 59.97 -26.33
N GLN A 134 51.92 59.55 -27.47
CA GLN A 134 50.71 58.72 -27.56
C GLN A 134 51.08 57.34 -28.11
N SER A 135 50.68 56.28 -27.39
CA SER A 135 50.94 54.88 -27.79
C SER A 135 49.63 54.18 -28.10
N ILE A 136 49.45 53.73 -29.34
CA ILE A 136 48.21 53.11 -29.84
C ILE A 136 48.45 51.63 -30.17
N THR A 137 48.07 50.73 -29.26
CA THR A 137 48.02 49.29 -29.55
C THR A 137 46.69 48.95 -30.22
N LEU A 138 46.73 48.60 -31.50
CA LEU A 138 45.55 48.15 -32.24
C LEU A 138 45.13 46.75 -31.77
N LYS A 139 43.82 46.53 -31.63
CA LYS A 139 43.27 45.19 -31.37
C LYS A 139 43.19 44.42 -32.68
N LYS A 140 43.63 43.17 -32.70
CA LYS A 140 43.42 42.26 -33.83
C LYS A 140 41.92 42.12 -34.10
N MET A 141 41.54 42.02 -35.36
CA MET A 141 40.19 41.55 -35.71
C MET A 141 40.04 40.08 -35.27
N PRO A 142 38.82 39.63 -34.94
CA PRO A 142 38.51 38.21 -34.80
C PRO A 142 38.95 37.41 -36.04
N GLY A 143 39.28 36.14 -35.87
CA GLY A 143 39.52 35.19 -36.95
C GLY A 143 38.30 34.29 -37.21
N HIS A 144 38.48 33.28 -38.04
CA HIS A 144 37.49 32.23 -38.29
C HIS A 144 38.15 30.86 -38.09
N LEU A 145 37.38 29.88 -37.65
CA LEU A 145 37.89 28.53 -37.38
C LEU A 145 37.04 27.48 -38.10
N ASP A 146 37.64 26.81 -39.09
CA ASP A 146 37.06 25.66 -39.77
C ASP A 146 37.51 24.37 -39.07
N ILE A 147 36.55 23.52 -38.70
CA ILE A 147 36.80 22.24 -38.03
C ILE A 147 36.16 21.13 -38.86
N LEU A 148 37.00 20.21 -39.33
CA LEU A 148 36.61 19.01 -40.07
C LEU A 148 37.01 17.77 -39.28
N THR A 149 36.23 16.69 -39.38
CA THR A 149 36.55 15.42 -38.72
C THR A 149 36.35 14.23 -39.64
N THR A 150 37.01 13.12 -39.33
CA THR A 150 36.68 11.80 -39.87
C THR A 150 36.31 10.89 -38.68
N PRO A 151 35.05 10.40 -38.60
CA PRO A 151 33.90 10.73 -39.44
C PRO A 151 33.40 12.18 -39.24
N ASP A 152 32.58 12.67 -40.17
CA ASP A 152 31.81 13.91 -40.01
C ASP A 152 30.77 13.83 -38.87
N SER A 153 30.10 14.95 -38.58
CA SER A 153 29.05 15.08 -37.57
C SER A 153 29.48 14.85 -36.11
N ALA A 154 30.76 15.10 -35.81
CA ALA A 154 31.27 15.15 -34.45
C ALA A 154 30.84 16.46 -33.77
N ALA A 155 30.36 16.40 -32.53
CA ALA A 155 30.04 17.56 -31.73
C ALA A 155 31.30 18.35 -31.34
N VAL A 156 31.25 19.66 -31.57
CA VAL A 156 32.30 20.63 -31.24
C VAL A 156 31.90 21.42 -30.01
N ILE A 157 32.78 21.45 -29.02
CA ILE A 157 32.64 22.24 -27.78
C ILE A 157 33.89 23.12 -27.64
N ILE A 158 33.70 24.41 -27.34
CA ILE A 158 34.79 25.37 -27.07
C ILE A 158 34.54 26.02 -25.71
N ASP A 159 35.53 25.94 -24.82
CA ASP A 159 35.48 26.42 -23.42
C ASP A 159 34.26 25.90 -22.63
N GLY A 160 33.79 24.70 -22.97
CA GLY A 160 32.61 24.07 -22.38
C GLY A 160 31.27 24.44 -23.05
N GLU A 161 31.25 25.38 -23.99
CA GLU A 161 30.06 25.75 -24.76
C GLU A 161 30.00 24.98 -26.10
N GLN A 162 28.90 24.24 -26.35
CA GLN A 162 28.73 23.51 -27.60
C GLN A 162 28.46 24.47 -28.77
N LYS A 163 29.32 24.42 -29.80
CA LYS A 163 29.27 25.32 -30.97
C LYS A 163 28.58 24.73 -32.20
N GLY A 164 28.46 23.41 -32.28
CA GLY A 164 27.77 22.73 -33.39
C GLY A 164 28.21 21.28 -33.57
N VAL A 165 28.11 20.80 -34.81
CA VAL A 165 28.69 19.54 -35.29
C VAL A 165 29.51 19.78 -36.56
N THR A 166 30.54 18.97 -36.82
CA THR A 166 31.41 19.08 -38.00
C THR A 166 30.75 18.60 -39.30
N PRO A 167 31.19 19.09 -40.48
CA PRO A 167 32.11 20.22 -40.69
C PRO A 167 31.52 21.55 -40.20
N LEU A 168 32.30 22.32 -39.44
CA LEU A 168 31.83 23.52 -38.75
C LEU A 168 32.78 24.71 -38.98
N THR A 169 32.24 25.82 -39.48
CA THR A 169 32.92 27.12 -39.53
C THR A 169 32.42 28.00 -38.39
N ILE A 170 33.33 28.38 -37.47
CA ILE A 170 33.06 29.32 -36.38
C ILE A 170 33.61 30.69 -36.81
N ALA A 171 32.72 31.53 -37.34
CA ALA A 171 33.09 32.86 -37.83
C ALA A 171 33.20 33.90 -36.71
N ARG A 172 34.20 34.79 -36.81
CA ARG A 172 34.50 35.88 -35.86
C ARG A 172 34.82 35.42 -34.43
N LEU A 173 35.60 34.36 -34.29
CA LEU A 173 36.19 33.92 -33.01
C LEU A 173 37.33 34.87 -32.61
N ALA A 174 37.37 35.32 -31.36
CA ALA A 174 38.37 36.29 -30.92
C ALA A 174 39.79 35.70 -30.90
N ALA A 175 40.83 36.55 -30.95
CA ALA A 175 42.21 36.10 -30.80
C ALA A 175 42.52 35.73 -29.34
N GLY A 176 43.03 34.52 -29.10
CA GLY A 176 43.26 33.97 -27.77
C GLY A 176 43.42 32.45 -27.78
N ASP A 177 43.67 31.87 -26.60
CA ASP A 177 43.72 30.41 -26.42
C ASP A 177 42.37 29.87 -25.95
N TYR A 178 41.99 28.70 -26.47
CA TYR A 178 40.68 28.06 -26.27
C TYR A 178 40.85 26.56 -25.98
N GLN A 179 39.99 26.01 -25.13
CA GLN A 179 39.86 24.56 -24.94
C GLN A 179 38.86 23.98 -25.94
N LEU A 180 39.35 23.24 -26.93
CA LEU A 180 38.54 22.54 -27.92
C LEU A 180 38.33 21.08 -27.49
N VAL A 181 37.07 20.65 -27.45
CA VAL A 181 36.68 19.23 -27.34
C VAL A 181 35.88 18.83 -28.57
N VAL A 182 36.29 17.73 -29.22
CA VAL A 182 35.64 17.16 -30.40
C VAL A 182 35.25 15.72 -30.09
N SER A 183 33.97 15.36 -30.27
CA SER A 183 33.45 14.05 -29.85
C SER A 183 32.38 13.50 -30.80
N ALA A 184 32.37 12.19 -31.07
CA ALA A 184 31.36 11.55 -31.90
C ALA A 184 30.81 10.26 -31.25
N PRO A 185 29.54 9.87 -31.49
CA PRO A 185 28.97 8.65 -30.91
C PRO A 185 29.76 7.40 -31.29
N ARG A 186 30.16 6.60 -30.29
CA ARG A 186 31.04 5.42 -30.40
C ARG A 186 32.51 5.70 -30.75
N TYR A 187 32.99 6.95 -30.67
CA TYR A 187 34.39 7.32 -30.84
C TYR A 187 35.01 7.85 -29.54
N LEU A 188 36.34 7.87 -29.48
CA LEU A 188 37.10 8.54 -28.42
C LEU A 188 37.07 10.06 -28.67
N PRO A 189 36.81 10.89 -27.64
CA PRO A 189 36.91 12.34 -27.77
C PRO A 189 38.37 12.77 -27.94
N ILE A 190 38.58 13.89 -28.62
CA ILE A 190 39.85 14.62 -28.65
C ILE A 190 39.67 15.91 -27.87
N GLU A 191 40.58 16.15 -26.92
CA GLU A 191 40.66 17.37 -26.12
C GLU A 191 42.00 18.06 -26.43
N GLN A 192 41.97 19.34 -26.84
CA GLN A 192 43.16 20.07 -27.26
C GLN A 192 43.02 21.58 -27.01
N THR A 193 44.07 22.20 -26.45
CA THR A 193 44.22 23.66 -26.47
C THR A 193 44.54 24.15 -27.88
N ILE A 194 43.79 25.13 -28.39
CA ILE A 194 44.04 25.77 -29.70
C ILE A 194 44.25 27.28 -29.51
N THR A 195 45.15 27.86 -30.31
CA THR A 195 45.41 29.32 -30.33
C THR A 195 44.80 29.92 -31.59
N ILE A 196 43.96 30.94 -31.43
CA ILE A 196 43.38 31.71 -32.52
C ILE A 196 44.23 32.95 -32.77
N GLU A 197 44.82 33.06 -33.95
CA GLU A 197 45.68 34.18 -34.33
C GLU A 197 44.89 35.51 -34.43
N GLY A 198 43.62 35.44 -34.83
CA GLY A 198 42.80 36.59 -35.23
C GLY A 198 43.12 37.04 -36.66
N LEU A 199 43.19 38.36 -36.85
CA LEU A 199 43.58 39.01 -38.10
C LEU A 199 42.64 38.80 -39.30
N ASP A 200 41.37 38.45 -39.06
CA ASP A 200 40.39 38.05 -40.09
C ASP A 200 40.87 36.85 -40.94
N ARG A 201 41.78 36.04 -40.38
CA ARG A 201 42.26 34.79 -40.99
C ARG A 201 41.35 33.63 -40.65
N THR A 202 41.14 32.74 -41.61
CA THR A 202 40.57 31.40 -41.35
C THR A 202 41.69 30.42 -41.00
N GLN A 203 41.61 29.81 -39.83
CA GLN A 203 42.41 28.65 -39.44
C GLN A 203 41.60 27.37 -39.67
N GLN A 204 42.22 26.32 -40.20
CA GLN A 204 41.56 25.04 -40.45
C GLN A 204 42.20 23.94 -39.61
N LEU A 205 41.37 23.13 -38.94
CA LEU A 205 41.76 21.97 -38.15
C LEU A 205 41.07 20.71 -38.69
N LEU A 206 41.81 19.61 -38.76
CA LEU A 206 41.32 18.31 -39.23
C LEU A 206 41.61 17.25 -38.17
N PHE A 207 40.59 16.50 -37.76
CA PHE A 207 40.66 15.53 -36.67
C PHE A 207 40.18 14.12 -37.10
N GLU A 208 41.05 13.12 -37.02
CA GLU A 208 40.67 11.72 -37.20
C GLU A 208 40.30 11.11 -35.83
N LEU A 209 39.01 10.83 -35.62
CA LEU A 209 38.51 10.26 -34.37
C LEU A 209 38.68 8.74 -34.36
N LYS A 210 39.27 8.21 -33.29
CA LYS A 210 39.48 6.76 -33.15
C LYS A 210 38.23 6.09 -32.58
N PRO A 211 37.76 4.95 -33.14
CA PRO A 211 36.64 4.19 -32.58
C PRO A 211 36.86 3.81 -31.12
N ASN A 212 35.79 3.82 -30.31
CA ASN A 212 35.79 3.45 -28.89
C ASN A 212 35.04 2.13 -28.63
N TRP A 213 35.15 1.20 -29.59
CA TRP A 213 34.55 -0.13 -29.54
C TRP A 213 35.52 -1.18 -30.04
N GLY A 214 35.33 -2.42 -29.61
CA GLY A 214 35.95 -3.60 -30.17
C GLY A 214 34.89 -4.66 -30.50
N ASP A 215 35.28 -5.66 -31.29
CA ASP A 215 34.39 -6.73 -31.72
C ASP A 215 34.18 -7.79 -30.63
N MET A 216 32.94 -8.27 -30.49
CA MET A 216 32.63 -9.49 -29.76
C MET A 216 31.90 -10.48 -30.67
N ILE A 217 32.46 -11.68 -30.84
CA ILE A 217 31.75 -12.83 -31.41
C ILE A 217 30.83 -13.42 -30.33
N PHE A 218 29.56 -13.61 -30.66
CA PHE A 218 28.61 -14.39 -29.87
C PHE A 218 28.16 -15.64 -30.63
N THR A 219 28.36 -16.80 -29.99
CA THR A 219 27.75 -18.08 -30.36
C THR A 219 26.70 -18.47 -29.30
N SER A 220 25.71 -19.28 -29.67
CA SER A 220 24.70 -19.78 -28.73
C SER A 220 24.30 -21.23 -29.00
N GLU A 221 23.77 -21.88 -27.97
CA GLU A 221 23.21 -23.23 -28.04
C GLU A 221 21.78 -23.20 -27.47
N PRO A 222 20.72 -23.39 -28.27
CA PRO A 222 20.73 -23.61 -29.73
C PRO A 222 21.23 -22.39 -30.52
N THR A 223 21.73 -22.64 -31.73
CA THR A 223 22.20 -21.62 -32.69
C THR A 223 21.04 -20.81 -33.28
N GLY A 224 21.33 -19.61 -33.81
CA GLY A 224 20.34 -18.75 -34.46
C GLY A 224 19.56 -17.84 -33.50
N ALA A 225 20.06 -17.65 -32.27
CA ALA A 225 19.45 -16.75 -31.31
C ALA A 225 19.67 -15.28 -31.70
N THR A 226 18.64 -14.45 -31.57
CA THR A 226 18.68 -13.01 -31.85
C THR A 226 19.56 -12.30 -30.82
N VAL A 227 20.55 -11.56 -31.31
CA VAL A 227 21.43 -10.70 -30.50
C VAL A 227 20.91 -9.25 -30.55
N THR A 228 20.67 -8.67 -29.37
CA THR A 228 20.42 -7.23 -29.20
C THR A 228 21.60 -6.59 -28.46
N VAL A 229 21.97 -5.38 -28.86
CA VAL A 229 22.98 -4.54 -28.17
C VAL A 229 22.37 -3.16 -27.96
N ALA A 230 22.40 -2.68 -26.71
CA ALA A 230 21.78 -1.42 -26.30
C ALA A 230 20.29 -1.29 -26.74
N GLY A 231 19.56 -2.42 -26.76
CA GLY A 231 18.16 -2.49 -27.21
C GLY A 231 17.94 -2.59 -28.73
N SER A 232 18.99 -2.48 -29.55
CA SER A 232 18.90 -2.60 -31.00
C SER A 232 19.29 -4.00 -31.50
N VAL A 233 18.48 -4.60 -32.37
CA VAL A 233 18.73 -5.94 -32.95
C VAL A 233 19.89 -5.87 -33.93
N GLN A 234 20.94 -6.67 -33.69
CA GLN A 234 22.13 -6.73 -34.54
C GLN A 234 22.05 -7.88 -35.58
N GLY A 235 21.36 -8.97 -35.26
CA GLY A 235 21.28 -10.16 -36.10
C GLY A 235 21.03 -11.43 -35.27
N THR A 236 21.47 -12.58 -35.78
CA THR A 236 21.38 -13.89 -35.09
C THR A 236 22.72 -14.60 -35.00
N THR A 237 22.96 -15.33 -33.91
CA THR A 237 24.21 -16.08 -33.65
C THR A 237 24.45 -17.24 -34.64
N PRO A 238 25.70 -17.54 -35.06
CA PRO A 238 26.95 -16.83 -34.75
C PRO A 238 27.03 -15.43 -35.36
N LEU A 239 27.38 -14.43 -34.55
CA LEU A 239 27.44 -13.03 -34.98
C LEU A 239 28.57 -12.28 -34.28
N THR A 240 29.34 -11.52 -35.06
CA THR A 240 30.26 -10.49 -34.55
C THR A 240 29.49 -9.19 -34.39
N VAL A 241 29.56 -8.54 -33.23
CA VAL A 241 28.95 -7.23 -32.98
C VAL A 241 29.94 -6.25 -32.33
N PRO A 242 29.90 -4.96 -32.68
CA PRO A 242 30.73 -3.94 -32.04
C PRO A 242 30.21 -3.63 -30.63
N ILE A 243 31.08 -3.68 -29.62
CA ILE A 243 30.78 -3.39 -28.21
C ILE A 243 31.67 -2.26 -27.71
N LEU A 244 31.10 -1.22 -27.10
CA LEU A 244 31.86 -0.09 -26.53
C LEU A 244 32.81 -0.51 -25.41
N ALA A 245 33.97 0.15 -25.32
CA ALA A 245 34.91 -0.03 -24.21
C ALA A 245 34.33 0.45 -22.85
N THR A 246 33.38 1.39 -22.88
CA THR A 246 32.60 1.84 -21.71
C THR A 246 31.56 0.82 -21.22
N GLY A 247 31.24 -0.17 -22.05
CA GLY A 247 30.26 -1.20 -21.79
C GLY A 247 28.88 -0.95 -22.40
N GLU A 248 28.27 -1.99 -22.94
CA GLU A 248 26.90 -2.02 -23.47
C GLU A 248 26.14 -3.23 -22.93
N GLN A 249 24.82 -3.10 -22.80
CA GLN A 249 23.95 -4.23 -22.47
C GLN A 249 23.71 -5.08 -23.70
N VAL A 250 24.13 -6.35 -23.65
CA VAL A 250 23.86 -7.36 -24.66
C VAL A 250 22.76 -8.29 -24.16
N GLU A 251 21.80 -8.62 -25.02
CA GLU A 251 20.84 -9.69 -24.79
C GLU A 251 20.87 -10.69 -25.93
N ILE A 252 20.66 -11.96 -25.61
CA ILE A 252 20.60 -13.06 -26.57
C ILE A 252 19.32 -13.85 -26.27
N SER A 253 18.41 -13.85 -27.23
CA SER A 253 17.06 -14.40 -27.09
C SER A 253 16.73 -15.33 -28.25
N LEU A 254 16.01 -16.42 -27.96
CA LEU A 254 15.54 -17.38 -28.95
C LEU A 254 14.08 -17.71 -28.63
N PRO A 255 13.17 -17.83 -29.62
CA PRO A 255 11.78 -18.18 -29.36
C PRO A 255 11.66 -19.43 -28.47
N ALA A 256 10.73 -19.39 -27.52
CA ALA A 256 10.55 -20.41 -26.50
C ALA A 256 11.79 -20.73 -25.63
N HIS A 257 12.76 -19.82 -25.50
CA HIS A 257 13.88 -19.92 -24.56
C HIS A 257 13.91 -18.70 -23.63
N LYS A 258 14.65 -18.80 -22.52
CA LYS A 258 14.88 -17.70 -21.58
C LYS A 258 15.97 -16.80 -22.14
N THR A 259 15.70 -15.50 -22.24
CA THR A 259 16.67 -14.49 -22.66
C THR A 259 17.88 -14.51 -21.73
N TRP A 260 19.08 -14.63 -22.30
CA TRP A 260 20.34 -14.33 -21.64
C TRP A 260 20.62 -12.83 -21.77
N GLN A 261 21.13 -12.19 -20.72
CA GLN A 261 21.36 -10.74 -20.70
C GLN A 261 22.62 -10.45 -19.86
N LYS A 262 23.52 -9.60 -20.38
CA LYS A 262 24.74 -9.19 -19.66
C LYS A 262 25.30 -7.87 -20.20
N THR A 263 25.75 -7.00 -19.30
CA THR A 263 26.58 -5.84 -19.67
C THR A 263 28.01 -6.29 -19.93
N LEU A 264 28.55 -5.95 -21.10
CA LEU A 264 29.88 -6.34 -21.56
C LEU A 264 30.61 -5.15 -22.17
N SER A 265 31.94 -5.12 -22.04
CA SER A 265 32.82 -4.16 -22.69
C SER A 265 33.94 -4.87 -23.46
N VAL A 266 34.38 -4.26 -24.56
CA VAL A 266 35.55 -4.67 -25.35
C VAL A 266 36.43 -3.44 -25.57
N PRO A 267 37.74 -3.48 -25.25
CA PRO A 267 38.64 -2.36 -25.51
C PRO A 267 38.69 -1.99 -27.00
N ALA A 268 38.95 -0.71 -27.27
CA ALA A 268 38.94 -0.15 -28.61
C ALA A 268 39.87 -0.92 -29.57
N GLY A 269 39.32 -1.46 -30.66
CA GLY A 269 40.05 -2.22 -31.67
C GLY A 269 40.47 -3.64 -31.28
N GLU A 270 40.13 -4.14 -30.09
CA GLU A 270 40.27 -5.56 -29.78
C GLU A 270 39.16 -6.39 -30.46
N HIS A 271 39.46 -7.66 -30.72
CA HIS A 271 38.51 -8.66 -31.19
C HIS A 271 38.46 -9.82 -30.18
N ARG A 272 37.28 -10.12 -29.65
CA ARG A 272 37.08 -11.13 -28.59
C ARG A 272 35.99 -12.11 -28.96
N GLU A 273 36.06 -13.32 -28.42
CA GLU A 273 34.98 -14.31 -28.48
C GLU A 273 34.36 -14.48 -27.09
N TRP A 274 33.03 -14.44 -27.02
CA TRP A 274 32.29 -14.77 -25.81
C TRP A 274 32.01 -16.28 -25.75
N PRO A 275 32.24 -16.97 -24.61
CA PRO A 275 31.94 -18.40 -24.48
C PRO A 275 30.50 -18.74 -24.87
N PRO A 276 30.26 -19.87 -25.57
CA PRO A 276 28.94 -20.21 -26.14
C PRO A 276 27.79 -20.07 -25.14
N VAL A 277 26.77 -19.29 -25.52
CA VAL A 277 25.64 -18.97 -24.65
C VAL A 277 24.57 -20.05 -24.75
N THR A 278 24.60 -21.01 -23.82
CA THR A 278 23.54 -22.03 -23.68
C THR A 278 22.24 -21.39 -23.18
N LEU A 279 21.21 -21.35 -24.02
CA LEU A 279 19.89 -20.79 -23.68
C LEU A 279 19.00 -21.88 -23.08
N LEU A 280 18.46 -21.62 -21.89
CA LEU A 280 17.56 -22.55 -21.22
C LEU A 280 16.14 -22.45 -21.80
N PRO A 281 15.40 -23.58 -21.97
CA PRO A 281 14.01 -23.56 -22.39
C PRO A 281 13.11 -22.70 -21.48
N ALA A 282 12.19 -21.93 -22.08
CA ALA A 282 11.24 -21.07 -21.38
C ALA A 282 10.16 -21.87 -20.62
N ASP A 283 9.80 -21.40 -19.42
CA ASP A 283 8.81 -22.08 -18.58
C ASP A 283 7.42 -22.03 -19.21
N ALA A 284 6.73 -23.17 -19.23
CA ALA A 284 5.36 -23.28 -19.70
C ALA A 284 4.38 -22.83 -18.61
N ARG A 285 3.34 -22.08 -18.96
CA ARG A 285 2.29 -21.66 -18.01
C ARG A 285 1.12 -22.64 -18.02
N VAL A 286 0.89 -23.30 -16.90
CA VAL A 286 -0.20 -24.28 -16.74
C VAL A 286 -1.28 -23.73 -15.82
N HIS A 287 -2.48 -23.53 -16.38
CA HIS A 287 -3.69 -23.17 -15.64
C HIS A 287 -4.40 -24.45 -15.19
N ILE A 288 -4.38 -24.73 -13.88
CA ILE A 288 -4.94 -25.95 -13.28
C ILE A 288 -6.23 -25.61 -12.55
N SER A 289 -7.31 -26.30 -12.87
CA SER A 289 -8.63 -26.15 -12.26
C SER A 289 -9.27 -27.51 -11.95
N SER A 290 -10.27 -27.50 -11.06
CA SER A 290 -11.07 -28.69 -10.76
C SER A 290 -12.54 -28.36 -10.52
N ARG A 291 -13.38 -29.39 -10.65
CA ARG A 291 -14.79 -29.34 -10.24
C ARG A 291 -15.06 -30.37 -9.14
N PRO A 292 -15.49 -29.96 -7.94
CA PRO A 292 -15.49 -28.58 -7.44
C PRO A 292 -14.07 -28.00 -7.32
N SER A 293 -13.98 -26.67 -7.14
CA SER A 293 -12.74 -25.93 -6.89
C SER A 293 -12.26 -26.09 -5.43
N GLY A 294 -11.13 -25.45 -5.09
CA GLY A 294 -10.52 -25.52 -3.76
C GLY A 294 -9.75 -26.82 -3.49
N ALA A 295 -9.47 -27.65 -4.49
CA ALA A 295 -8.62 -28.83 -4.34
C ALA A 295 -7.15 -28.45 -4.22
N ASN A 296 -6.42 -29.14 -3.33
CA ASN A 296 -4.97 -28.99 -3.19
C ASN A 296 -4.27 -29.59 -4.40
N ILE A 297 -3.34 -28.83 -4.99
CA ILE A 297 -2.50 -29.22 -6.11
C ILE A 297 -1.17 -29.76 -5.55
N THR A 298 -0.73 -30.88 -6.10
CA THR A 298 0.66 -31.34 -5.95
C THR A 298 1.26 -31.62 -7.33
N ILE A 299 2.51 -31.20 -7.52
CA ILE A 299 3.32 -31.45 -8.72
C ILE A 299 4.47 -32.37 -8.29
N ASN A 300 4.57 -33.56 -8.88
CA ASN A 300 5.55 -34.60 -8.53
C ASN A 300 5.56 -35.01 -7.04
N GLY A 301 4.52 -34.67 -6.28
CA GLY A 301 4.37 -34.92 -4.84
C GLY A 301 4.54 -33.69 -3.96
N GLN A 302 5.23 -32.65 -4.42
CA GLN A 302 5.38 -31.37 -3.72
C GLN A 302 4.09 -30.54 -3.84
N TYR A 303 3.71 -29.81 -2.78
CA TYR A 303 2.53 -28.93 -2.79
C TYR A 303 2.74 -27.69 -3.67
N SER A 304 1.70 -27.28 -4.39
CA SER A 304 1.76 -26.19 -5.38
C SER A 304 0.48 -25.35 -5.41
N GLY A 305 -0.09 -25.08 -4.23
CA GLY A 305 -1.29 -24.23 -4.09
C GLY A 305 -2.62 -25.00 -4.26
N THR A 306 -3.69 -24.27 -4.58
CA THR A 306 -5.05 -24.82 -4.71
C THR A 306 -5.73 -24.37 -6.00
N THR A 307 -6.69 -25.16 -6.50
CA THR A 307 -7.42 -24.84 -7.73
C THR A 307 -8.48 -23.74 -7.53
N PRO A 308 -8.64 -22.78 -8.47
CA PRO A 308 -7.84 -22.58 -9.68
C PRO A 308 -6.50 -21.87 -9.39
N THR A 309 -5.42 -22.31 -10.04
CA THR A 309 -4.09 -21.67 -9.94
C THR A 309 -3.36 -21.77 -11.28
N SER A 310 -2.49 -20.79 -11.55
CA SER A 310 -1.57 -20.77 -12.69
C SER A 310 -0.15 -21.06 -12.20
N LEU A 311 0.53 -22.07 -12.74
CA LEU A 311 1.91 -22.42 -12.39
C LEU A 311 2.83 -22.21 -13.60
N ALA A 312 4.04 -21.72 -13.36
CA ALA A 312 5.15 -21.85 -14.31
C ALA A 312 5.85 -23.19 -14.05
N LEU A 313 6.01 -24.01 -15.09
CA LEU A 313 6.70 -25.31 -15.03
C LEU A 313 7.81 -25.33 -16.10
N THR A 314 9.02 -25.75 -15.73
CA THR A 314 10.10 -25.95 -16.71
C THR A 314 9.72 -27.03 -17.73
N PRO A 315 10.21 -26.97 -18.99
CA PRO A 315 10.00 -28.06 -19.93
C PRO A 315 10.74 -29.33 -19.49
N ASP A 316 9.98 -30.34 -19.09
CA ASP A 316 10.50 -31.62 -18.56
C ASP A 316 9.76 -32.83 -19.16
N LYS A 317 10.34 -34.02 -19.00
CA LYS A 317 9.89 -35.30 -19.53
C LYS A 317 8.48 -35.68 -19.06
N GLY A 318 8.03 -35.24 -17.88
CA GLY A 318 6.60 -35.23 -17.53
C GLY A 318 6.29 -35.03 -16.04
N TYR A 319 5.29 -34.19 -15.76
CA TYR A 319 4.81 -33.90 -14.41
C TYR A 319 3.61 -34.76 -13.99
N LYS A 320 3.70 -35.37 -12.81
CA LYS A 320 2.58 -36.03 -12.15
C LYS A 320 1.75 -35.01 -11.35
N VAL A 321 0.83 -34.35 -12.03
CA VAL A 321 -0.16 -33.45 -11.38
C VAL A 321 -1.15 -34.31 -10.60
N SER A 322 -1.29 -34.06 -9.30
CA SER A 322 -2.26 -34.76 -8.45
C SER A 322 -3.10 -33.78 -7.63
N LEU A 323 -4.41 -34.01 -7.61
CA LEU A 323 -5.41 -33.18 -6.94
C LEU A 323 -6.06 -33.92 -5.78
N PHE A 324 -6.21 -33.24 -4.65
CA PHE A 324 -6.84 -33.78 -3.46
C PHE A 324 -7.85 -32.81 -2.86
N LEU A 325 -9.04 -33.31 -2.52
CA LEU A 325 -10.08 -32.57 -1.83
C LEU A 325 -10.82 -33.48 -0.83
N ASN A 326 -11.12 -32.95 0.35
CA ASN A 326 -11.77 -33.72 1.42
C ASN A 326 -13.18 -34.18 1.01
N GLY A 327 -13.45 -35.49 1.12
CA GLY A 327 -14.67 -36.13 0.64
C GLY A 327 -14.66 -36.56 -0.84
N TYR A 328 -13.53 -36.43 -1.54
CA TYR A 328 -13.37 -36.82 -2.95
C TYR A 328 -12.27 -37.88 -3.14
N GLN A 329 -12.26 -38.53 -4.31
CA GLN A 329 -11.17 -39.40 -4.74
C GLN A 329 -9.98 -38.53 -5.18
N ARG A 330 -8.75 -38.93 -4.84
CA ARG A 330 -7.54 -38.27 -5.35
C ARG A 330 -7.46 -38.51 -6.87
N ALA A 331 -7.46 -37.45 -7.66
CA ALA A 331 -7.21 -37.54 -9.08
C ALA A 331 -5.72 -37.32 -9.38
N SER A 332 -5.20 -37.98 -10.42
CA SER A 332 -3.83 -37.79 -10.89
C SER A 332 -3.79 -37.84 -12.41
N ARG A 333 -2.91 -37.04 -13.03
CA ARG A 333 -2.68 -36.97 -14.48
C ARG A 333 -1.18 -36.76 -14.72
N GLN A 334 -0.67 -37.41 -15.76
CA GLN A 334 0.63 -37.05 -16.32
C GLN A 334 0.44 -35.86 -17.26
N LEU A 335 1.36 -34.90 -17.17
CA LEU A 335 1.36 -33.66 -17.94
C LEU A 335 2.77 -33.38 -18.45
N LYS A 336 3.00 -33.61 -19.75
CA LYS A 336 4.15 -33.02 -20.44
C LYS A 336 3.80 -31.57 -20.81
N VAL A 337 4.78 -30.67 -20.73
CA VAL A 337 4.64 -29.27 -21.15
C VAL A 337 5.69 -28.94 -22.20
N GLU A 338 5.35 -28.04 -23.10
CA GLU A 338 6.22 -27.59 -24.19
C GLU A 338 6.70 -26.16 -23.93
N SER A 339 7.91 -25.86 -24.38
CA SER A 339 8.63 -24.65 -24.01
C SER A 339 7.85 -23.38 -24.38
N GLY A 340 7.71 -22.46 -23.42
CA GLY A 340 6.96 -21.20 -23.59
C GLY A 340 5.46 -21.32 -23.87
N THR A 341 4.85 -22.51 -23.78
CA THR A 341 3.41 -22.71 -24.07
C THR A 341 2.48 -22.37 -22.90
N GLU A 342 1.27 -21.90 -23.18
CA GLU A 342 0.17 -21.88 -22.20
C GLU A 342 -0.72 -23.13 -22.34
N ARG A 343 -0.97 -23.84 -21.24
CA ARG A 343 -1.78 -25.07 -21.22
C ARG A 343 -2.85 -25.04 -20.14
N LYS A 344 -4.05 -25.52 -20.45
CA LYS A 344 -5.20 -25.60 -19.52
C LYS A 344 -5.44 -27.05 -19.11
N LEU A 345 -5.63 -27.30 -17.80
CA LEU A 345 -5.87 -28.62 -17.22
C LEU A 345 -7.04 -28.54 -16.23
N SER A 346 -8.23 -28.93 -16.69
CA SER A 346 -9.42 -29.08 -15.84
C SER A 346 -9.62 -30.55 -15.46
N ILE A 347 -9.85 -30.84 -14.17
CA ILE A 347 -10.05 -32.20 -13.68
C ILE A 347 -11.29 -32.26 -12.76
N ASP A 348 -12.29 -33.04 -13.17
CA ASP A 348 -13.50 -33.27 -12.37
C ASP A 348 -13.24 -34.34 -11.31
N LEU A 349 -13.49 -34.01 -10.04
CA LEU A 349 -13.22 -34.88 -8.90
C LEU A 349 -14.44 -35.74 -8.57
N LYS A 350 -14.27 -37.06 -8.57
CA LYS A 350 -15.32 -38.01 -8.19
C LYS A 350 -15.52 -38.00 -6.66
N PRO A 351 -16.73 -37.75 -6.13
CA PRO A 351 -16.97 -37.77 -4.68
C PRO A 351 -16.87 -39.18 -4.11
N ARG A 352 -16.33 -39.31 -2.89
CA ARG A 352 -16.40 -40.54 -2.08
C ARG A 352 -17.66 -40.48 -1.25
N LEU A 353 -18.75 -41.05 -1.74
CA LEU A 353 -20.06 -40.97 -1.11
C LEU A 353 -20.25 -42.03 -0.01
N GLY A 354 -20.97 -41.68 1.06
CA GLY A 354 -21.46 -42.60 2.08
C GLY A 354 -22.91 -42.26 2.47
N THR A 355 -23.67 -43.27 2.91
CA THR A 355 -25.12 -43.18 3.15
C THR A 355 -25.42 -42.99 4.64
N LEU A 356 -26.24 -41.99 4.97
CA LEU A 356 -26.75 -41.76 6.31
C LEU A 356 -28.25 -42.05 6.36
N ASN A 357 -28.68 -42.90 7.29
CA ASN A 357 -30.09 -43.19 7.56
C ASN A 357 -30.50 -42.43 8.83
N ILE A 358 -31.18 -41.30 8.66
CA ILE A 358 -31.54 -40.39 9.75
C ILE A 358 -32.92 -40.74 10.29
N THR A 359 -33.04 -40.88 11.60
CA THR A 359 -34.35 -40.94 12.28
C THR A 359 -34.44 -39.85 13.35
N ALA A 360 -35.66 -39.47 13.72
CA ALA A 360 -35.92 -38.47 14.73
C ALA A 360 -37.14 -38.83 15.56
N LYS A 361 -37.11 -38.45 16.85
CA LYS A 361 -38.28 -38.32 17.71
C LYS A 361 -38.42 -36.84 18.09
N PRO A 362 -39.59 -36.20 17.86
CA PRO A 362 -40.78 -36.71 17.15
C PRO A 362 -40.51 -37.02 15.67
N LEU A 363 -41.37 -37.87 15.08
CA LEU A 363 -41.38 -38.14 13.64
C LEU A 363 -41.75 -36.89 12.85
N GLY A 364 -41.29 -36.78 11.60
CA GLY A 364 -41.58 -35.63 10.73
C GLY A 364 -40.70 -34.40 10.99
N ALA A 365 -39.75 -34.47 11.93
CA ALA A 365 -38.80 -33.39 12.20
C ALA A 365 -37.92 -33.07 10.97
N GLN A 366 -37.70 -31.79 10.72
CA GLN A 366 -36.99 -31.27 9.55
C GLN A 366 -35.47 -31.44 9.71
N LEU A 367 -34.83 -32.09 8.74
CA LEU A 367 -33.39 -32.25 8.67
C LEU A 367 -32.75 -31.15 7.81
N TYR A 368 -31.81 -30.42 8.40
CA TYR A 368 -30.93 -29.47 7.74
C TYR A 368 -29.51 -30.02 7.68
N VAL A 369 -28.81 -29.79 6.57
CA VAL A 369 -27.43 -30.24 6.35
C VAL A 369 -26.61 -29.10 5.79
N GLY A 370 -25.68 -28.58 6.61
CA GLY A 370 -24.96 -27.34 6.29
C GLY A 370 -25.90 -26.16 6.07
N GLY A 371 -26.88 -25.98 6.96
CA GLY A 371 -27.89 -24.92 6.90
C GLY A 371 -29.00 -25.08 5.87
N LYS A 372 -28.89 -26.01 4.90
CA LYS A 372 -29.93 -26.24 3.88
C LYS A 372 -30.87 -27.38 4.27
N LEU A 373 -32.18 -27.14 4.23
CA LEU A 373 -33.22 -28.16 4.43
C LEU A 373 -33.05 -29.28 3.40
N ARG A 374 -33.17 -30.54 3.86
CA ARG A 374 -33.09 -31.75 3.03
C ARG A 374 -34.37 -32.58 2.99
N GLY A 375 -35.23 -32.44 4.00
CA GLY A 375 -36.50 -33.15 4.09
C GLY A 375 -36.97 -33.27 5.54
N LYS A 376 -37.87 -34.22 5.79
CA LYS A 376 -38.34 -34.62 7.11
C LYS A 376 -37.86 -36.03 7.43
N ALA A 377 -37.51 -36.30 8.69
CA ALA A 377 -37.10 -37.63 9.14
C ALA A 377 -38.32 -38.55 9.40
N PRO A 378 -38.23 -39.88 9.16
CA PRO A 378 -37.04 -40.61 8.74
C PRO A 378 -36.66 -40.37 7.26
N LEU A 379 -35.36 -40.28 6.98
CA LEU A 379 -34.83 -39.99 5.65
C LEU A 379 -33.45 -40.63 5.46
N SER A 380 -33.24 -41.32 4.34
CA SER A 380 -31.90 -41.69 3.88
C SER A 380 -31.32 -40.59 2.99
N LEU A 381 -30.04 -40.25 3.17
CA LEU A 381 -29.32 -39.32 2.29
C LEU A 381 -27.85 -39.72 2.10
N THR A 382 -27.38 -39.51 0.87
CA THR A 382 -26.01 -39.83 0.46
C THR A 382 -25.17 -38.55 0.42
N LEU A 383 -24.04 -38.54 1.13
CA LEU A 383 -23.17 -37.38 1.28
C LEU A 383 -21.69 -37.72 1.06
N PRO A 384 -20.87 -36.79 0.52
CA PRO A 384 -19.42 -36.93 0.45
C PRO A 384 -18.78 -37.16 1.84
N ALA A 385 -17.77 -38.04 1.89
CA ALA A 385 -17.08 -38.49 3.10
C ALA A 385 -16.14 -37.44 3.70
N ARG A 386 -16.75 -36.39 4.24
CA ARG A 386 -16.15 -35.32 5.05
C ARG A 386 -17.10 -34.97 6.20
N PRO A 387 -16.67 -34.20 7.22
CA PRO A 387 -17.60 -33.72 8.23
C PRO A 387 -18.75 -32.89 7.63
N TRP A 388 -19.97 -33.20 8.08
CA TRP A 388 -21.18 -32.43 7.83
C TRP A 388 -21.88 -32.14 9.16
N GLN A 389 -22.27 -30.89 9.37
CA GLN A 389 -23.18 -30.53 10.44
C GLN A 389 -24.61 -30.88 10.00
N LEU A 390 -25.21 -31.82 10.71
CA LEU A 390 -26.64 -32.14 10.65
C LEU A 390 -27.34 -31.35 11.75
N GLU A 391 -28.52 -30.79 11.47
CA GLU A 391 -29.39 -30.20 12.48
C GLU A 391 -30.82 -30.68 12.27
N VAL A 392 -31.50 -31.10 13.33
CA VAL A 392 -32.90 -31.53 13.30
C VAL A 392 -33.76 -30.55 14.10
N ARG A 393 -34.84 -30.07 13.48
CA ARG A 393 -35.79 -29.09 14.03
C ARG A 393 -37.22 -29.63 14.03
N HIS A 394 -38.00 -29.33 15.06
CA HIS A 394 -39.44 -29.56 15.09
C HIS A 394 -40.12 -28.45 15.89
N THR A 395 -41.34 -28.04 15.53
CA THR A 395 -42.11 -27.04 16.27
C THR A 395 -42.45 -27.54 17.68
N GLY A 396 -42.22 -26.71 18.70
CA GLY A 396 -42.40 -27.06 20.12
C GLY A 396 -41.26 -27.86 20.76
N TYR A 397 -40.14 -28.05 20.04
CA TYR A 397 -38.98 -28.80 20.49
C TYR A 397 -37.69 -27.99 20.28
N THR A 398 -36.75 -28.11 21.22
CA THR A 398 -35.41 -27.54 21.06
C THR A 398 -34.66 -28.28 19.95
N SER A 399 -34.06 -27.55 19.00
CA SER A 399 -33.32 -28.17 17.90
C SER A 399 -32.03 -28.87 18.37
N GLN A 400 -31.63 -29.92 17.66
CA GLN A 400 -30.45 -30.71 17.99
C GLN A 400 -29.50 -30.77 16.79
N ALA A 401 -28.26 -30.31 17.00
CA ALA A 401 -27.20 -30.38 16.00
C ALA A 401 -26.18 -31.49 16.32
N ARG A 402 -25.65 -32.14 15.29
CA ARG A 402 -24.59 -33.16 15.39
C ARG A 402 -23.70 -33.16 14.16
N THR A 403 -22.38 -33.13 14.35
CA THR A 403 -21.43 -33.33 13.26
C THR A 403 -21.24 -34.83 12.98
N VAL A 404 -21.36 -35.23 11.71
CA VAL A 404 -21.21 -36.62 11.25
C VAL A 404 -20.32 -36.64 10.01
N THR A 405 -19.39 -37.60 9.94
CA THR A 405 -18.60 -37.90 8.74
C THR A 405 -19.12 -39.21 8.12
N PRO A 406 -19.69 -39.18 6.90
CA PRO A 406 -20.12 -40.38 6.18
C PRO A 406 -18.94 -41.29 5.85
N LYS A 407 -19.12 -42.60 6.03
CA LYS A 407 -18.18 -43.66 5.67
C LYS A 407 -18.58 -44.26 4.32
N PRO A 408 -17.72 -44.23 3.28
CA PRO A 408 -18.04 -44.88 2.01
C PRO A 408 -18.25 -46.38 2.15
N GLY A 409 -19.28 -46.91 1.49
CA GLY A 409 -19.62 -48.34 1.53
C GLY A 409 -20.22 -48.85 2.83
N ILE A 410 -20.52 -47.98 3.81
CA ILE A 410 -21.14 -48.35 5.08
C ILE A 410 -22.33 -47.43 5.33
N GLU A 411 -23.52 -47.99 5.48
CA GLU A 411 -24.69 -47.22 5.92
C GLU A 411 -24.59 -46.88 7.41
N GLN A 412 -24.84 -45.63 7.77
CA GLN A 412 -24.79 -45.17 9.15
C GLN A 412 -26.14 -44.65 9.62
N LYS A 413 -26.74 -45.35 10.58
CA LYS A 413 -27.94 -44.90 11.29
C LYS A 413 -27.59 -43.76 12.25
N ILE A 414 -28.27 -42.62 12.13
CA ILE A 414 -28.12 -41.49 13.04
C ILE A 414 -29.49 -41.15 13.62
N ASP A 415 -29.69 -41.46 14.89
CA ASP A 415 -30.94 -41.19 15.60
C ASP A 415 -30.84 -39.88 16.39
N PHE A 416 -31.88 -39.05 16.27
CA PHE A 416 -32.08 -37.82 17.04
C PHE A 416 -33.29 -37.99 17.97
N THR A 417 -33.20 -37.41 19.17
CA THR A 417 -34.33 -37.34 20.11
C THR A 417 -34.36 -35.93 20.65
N LEU A 418 -35.25 -35.12 20.07
CA LEU A 418 -35.46 -33.75 20.51
C LEU A 418 -36.20 -33.75 21.85
N LYS A 419 -35.87 -32.79 22.70
CA LYS A 419 -36.63 -32.49 23.92
C LYS A 419 -37.60 -31.36 23.66
N THR A 420 -38.74 -31.36 24.35
CA THR A 420 -39.64 -30.19 24.36
C THR A 420 -38.92 -28.99 24.98
N GLU A 421 -39.44 -27.79 24.75
CA GLU A 421 -38.91 -26.57 25.36
C GLU A 421 -39.03 -26.61 26.89
N ASP A 422 -40.13 -27.15 27.43
CA ASP A 422 -40.30 -27.37 28.88
C ASP A 422 -39.38 -28.46 29.44
N GLU A 423 -39.22 -29.62 28.78
CA GLU A 423 -38.23 -30.63 29.20
C GLU A 423 -36.81 -30.05 29.23
N THR A 424 -36.49 -29.17 28.28
CA THR A 424 -35.20 -28.49 28.19
C THR A 424 -35.05 -27.43 29.28
N ARG A 425 -36.13 -26.75 29.67
CA ARG A 425 -36.18 -25.83 30.81
C ARG A 425 -36.00 -26.57 32.13
N TRP A 426 -36.74 -27.65 32.37
CA TRP A 426 -36.62 -28.47 33.59
C TRP A 426 -35.26 -29.14 33.70
N ALA A 427 -34.67 -29.61 32.60
CA ALA A 427 -33.32 -30.19 32.60
C ALA A 427 -32.18 -29.19 32.91
N ARG A 428 -32.45 -27.88 32.95
CA ARG A 428 -31.52 -26.84 33.43
C ARG A 428 -31.65 -26.53 34.92
N ILE A 429 -32.75 -26.95 35.56
CA ILE A 429 -33.00 -26.72 36.99
C ILE A 429 -32.46 -27.93 37.77
N PRO A 430 -31.54 -27.74 38.73
CA PRO A 430 -30.96 -28.87 39.46
C PRO A 430 -32.02 -29.70 40.20
N ALA A 431 -31.93 -31.03 40.09
CA ALA A 431 -32.80 -31.92 40.87
C ALA A 431 -32.48 -31.87 42.39
N VAL A 432 -31.25 -31.48 42.74
CA VAL A 432 -30.79 -31.25 44.12
C VAL A 432 -29.86 -30.02 44.12
N ILE A 433 -30.04 -29.15 45.10
CA ILE A 433 -29.12 -28.04 45.44
C ILE A 433 -28.45 -28.28 46.79
N THR A 434 -27.43 -27.49 47.12
CA THR A 434 -26.79 -27.50 48.44
C THR A 434 -26.93 -26.12 49.08
N SER A 435 -27.44 -26.02 50.31
CA SER A 435 -27.56 -24.73 51.00
C SER A 435 -26.21 -24.25 51.56
N PRO A 436 -26.07 -22.96 51.90
CA PRO A 436 -24.91 -22.41 52.61
C PRO A 436 -24.60 -23.08 53.95
N ALA A 437 -25.61 -23.67 54.62
CA ALA A 437 -25.41 -24.47 55.82
C ALA A 437 -24.79 -25.86 55.52
N GLY A 438 -24.92 -26.34 54.29
CA GLY A 438 -24.43 -27.65 53.81
C GLY A 438 -25.52 -28.68 53.50
N GLN A 439 -26.80 -28.34 53.70
CA GLN A 439 -27.92 -29.28 53.48
C GLN A 439 -28.09 -29.62 52.00
N LYS A 440 -28.52 -30.84 51.70
CA LYS A 440 -29.03 -31.18 50.37
C LYS A 440 -30.53 -30.92 50.34
N LEU A 441 -30.98 -30.07 49.40
CA LEU A 441 -32.40 -29.84 49.17
C LEU A 441 -32.80 -30.40 47.81
N LYS A 442 -33.81 -31.26 47.79
CA LYS A 442 -34.36 -31.90 46.58
C LYS A 442 -35.47 -31.04 45.99
N LEU A 443 -35.52 -30.93 44.66
CA LEU A 443 -36.61 -30.28 43.94
C LEU A 443 -37.86 -31.17 43.95
N PHE A 444 -38.99 -30.60 44.35
CA PHE A 444 -40.31 -31.20 44.26
C PHE A 444 -41.19 -30.40 43.29
N GLN A 445 -41.91 -31.12 42.42
CA GLN A 445 -42.79 -30.56 41.39
C GLN A 445 -44.20 -31.14 41.59
N PRO A 446 -44.96 -30.69 42.62
CA PRO A 446 -46.19 -31.34 43.03
C PRO A 446 -47.30 -31.29 41.97
N ASN A 447 -47.60 -30.10 41.43
CA ASN A 447 -48.68 -29.77 40.50
C ASN A 447 -49.97 -30.62 40.69
N THR A 448 -50.47 -30.68 41.93
CA THR A 448 -51.49 -31.67 42.34
C THR A 448 -52.39 -31.10 43.44
N THR A 449 -53.57 -31.70 43.59
CA THR A 449 -54.53 -31.43 44.67
C THR A 449 -54.67 -32.69 45.51
N PHE A 450 -54.63 -32.56 46.84
CA PHE A 450 -54.73 -33.69 47.77
C PHE A 450 -55.44 -33.27 49.06
N THR A 451 -56.10 -34.23 49.71
CA THR A 451 -56.72 -34.03 51.02
C THR A 451 -55.69 -34.19 52.14
N MET A 452 -55.61 -33.21 53.04
CA MET A 452 -54.88 -33.32 54.31
C MET A 452 -55.85 -33.39 55.50
N GLY A 453 -55.34 -33.67 56.70
CA GLY A 453 -56.13 -33.85 57.93
C GLY A 453 -56.47 -35.31 58.23
N ALA A 454 -57.29 -35.53 59.25
CA ALA A 454 -57.69 -36.87 59.74
C ALA A 454 -59.21 -37.01 59.82
N SER A 455 -59.73 -38.21 59.59
CA SER A 455 -61.17 -38.48 59.61
C SER A 455 -61.74 -38.44 61.03
N ARG A 456 -63.01 -38.03 61.20
CA ARG A 456 -63.69 -38.01 62.52
C ARG A 456 -63.73 -39.38 63.22
N ARG A 457 -63.52 -40.48 62.48
CA ARG A 457 -63.48 -41.86 63.00
C ARG A 457 -62.05 -42.41 63.19
N GLU A 458 -61.03 -41.57 63.02
CA GLU A 458 -59.63 -41.98 63.00
C GLU A 458 -59.00 -41.97 64.41
N GLN A 459 -58.39 -43.09 64.79
CA GLN A 459 -57.78 -43.27 66.11
C GLN A 459 -56.59 -42.32 66.30
N GLY A 460 -56.55 -41.63 67.44
CA GLY A 460 -55.48 -40.67 67.78
C GLY A 460 -55.69 -39.25 67.26
N ARG A 461 -56.72 -39.00 66.45
CA ARG A 461 -57.05 -37.67 65.88
C ARG A 461 -57.17 -36.58 66.95
N ARG A 462 -56.57 -35.42 66.70
CA ARG A 462 -56.73 -34.17 67.48
C ARG A 462 -57.84 -33.28 66.91
N ALA A 463 -58.36 -32.36 67.73
CA ALA A 463 -59.48 -31.50 67.37
C ALA A 463 -59.26 -30.70 66.07
N ASN A 464 -58.05 -30.14 65.90
CA ASN A 464 -57.63 -29.30 64.79
C ASN A 464 -57.31 -30.05 63.48
N GLU A 465 -57.21 -31.38 63.50
CA GLU A 465 -56.87 -32.19 62.32
C GLU A 465 -58.11 -32.42 61.44
N ILE A 466 -58.62 -31.37 60.80
CA ILE A 466 -59.84 -31.40 59.98
C ILE A 466 -59.48 -31.73 58.53
N LEU A 467 -60.25 -32.60 57.88
CA LEU A 467 -60.09 -32.91 56.45
C LEU A 467 -60.33 -31.67 55.59
N ARG A 468 -59.35 -31.34 54.73
CA ARG A 468 -59.43 -30.25 53.73
C ARG A 468 -58.56 -30.55 52.51
N ASP A 469 -59.02 -30.14 51.34
CA ASP A 469 -58.24 -30.24 50.10
C ASP A 469 -57.29 -29.05 49.94
N VAL A 470 -56.05 -29.33 49.54
CA VAL A 470 -55.05 -28.30 49.22
C VAL A 470 -54.38 -28.60 47.89
N THR A 471 -54.13 -27.53 47.13
CA THR A 471 -53.56 -27.58 45.78
C THR A 471 -52.17 -26.96 45.77
N LEU A 472 -51.15 -27.76 45.45
CA LEU A 472 -49.75 -27.33 45.37
C LEU A 472 -49.32 -27.25 43.90
N LYS A 473 -49.17 -26.02 43.36
CA LYS A 473 -48.75 -25.76 41.97
C LYS A 473 -47.31 -25.26 41.82
N ARG A 474 -46.78 -24.50 42.80
CA ARG A 474 -45.41 -23.95 42.77
C ARG A 474 -44.42 -25.06 43.14
N PRO A 475 -43.40 -25.34 42.30
CA PRO A 475 -42.28 -26.20 42.71
C PRO A 475 -41.50 -25.57 43.87
N PHE A 476 -40.92 -26.42 44.72
CA PHE A 476 -40.12 -25.99 45.85
C PHE A 476 -38.94 -26.94 46.07
N TYR A 477 -37.89 -26.43 46.72
CA TYR A 477 -36.82 -27.26 47.25
C TYR A 477 -37.09 -27.55 48.73
N LEU A 478 -36.90 -28.79 49.17
CA LEU A 478 -37.02 -29.19 50.57
C LEU A 478 -35.79 -30.01 50.98
N SER A 479 -35.28 -29.77 52.19
CA SER A 479 -34.15 -30.51 52.76
C SER A 479 -34.44 -32.01 52.82
N THR A 480 -33.46 -32.85 52.49
CA THR A 480 -33.59 -34.31 52.55
C THR A 480 -33.41 -34.88 53.96
N THR A 481 -33.02 -34.03 54.92
CA THR A 481 -32.92 -34.32 56.36
C THR A 481 -33.40 -33.12 57.16
N GLU A 482 -33.61 -33.30 58.46
CA GLU A 482 -33.61 -32.23 59.45
C GLU A 482 -32.33 -31.38 59.37
N VAL A 483 -32.40 -30.18 59.95
CA VAL A 483 -31.22 -29.32 60.17
C VAL A 483 -30.38 -29.93 61.29
N SER A 484 -29.08 -30.16 61.08
CA SER A 484 -28.21 -30.69 62.14
C SER A 484 -27.63 -29.59 63.04
N ASN A 485 -27.13 -29.98 64.23
CA ASN A 485 -26.42 -29.06 65.13
C ASN A 485 -25.23 -28.36 64.45
N GLU A 486 -24.45 -29.08 63.62
CA GLU A 486 -23.34 -28.49 62.85
C GLU A 486 -23.80 -27.48 61.78
N GLN A 487 -24.97 -27.71 61.18
CA GLN A 487 -25.52 -26.81 60.18
C GLN A 487 -26.07 -25.52 60.82
N PHE A 488 -26.68 -25.63 62.01
CA PHE A 488 -27.25 -24.50 62.73
C PHE A 488 -26.18 -23.66 63.45
N SER A 489 -25.09 -24.27 63.95
CA SER A 489 -24.01 -23.55 64.64
C SER A 489 -23.27 -22.54 63.75
N LYS A 490 -23.35 -22.68 62.43
CA LYS A 490 -22.87 -21.71 61.42
C LYS A 490 -23.63 -20.38 61.45
N PHE A 491 -24.86 -20.38 61.96
CA PHE A 491 -25.68 -19.19 62.21
C PHE A 491 -25.61 -18.75 63.68
N SER A 492 -25.75 -19.70 64.61
CA SER A 492 -25.69 -19.42 66.05
C SER A 492 -24.75 -20.41 66.76
N SER A 493 -23.46 -20.04 66.82
CA SER A 493 -22.41 -20.84 67.47
C SER A 493 -22.54 -20.93 69.00
N ARG A 494 -23.49 -20.19 69.58
CA ARG A 494 -23.86 -20.23 71.01
C ARG A 494 -25.08 -21.10 71.29
N HIS A 495 -25.74 -21.65 70.27
CA HIS A 495 -26.88 -22.55 70.48
C HIS A 495 -26.45 -23.86 71.14
N SER A 496 -27.31 -24.40 71.99
CA SER A 496 -27.17 -25.77 72.49
C SER A 496 -28.52 -26.48 72.53
N SER A 497 -28.55 -27.65 71.91
CA SER A 497 -29.64 -28.62 71.99
C SER A 497 -29.73 -29.32 73.36
N SER A 498 -28.74 -29.10 74.24
CA SER A 498 -28.70 -29.61 75.63
C SER A 498 -28.65 -31.15 75.74
N ASN A 499 -28.93 -31.67 76.94
CA ASN A 499 -28.97 -33.09 77.29
C ASN A 499 -30.35 -33.48 77.85
N ALA A 500 -30.77 -34.71 77.60
CA ALA A 500 -31.97 -35.32 78.18
C ALA A 500 -31.60 -36.57 79.00
N ASN A 501 -31.74 -36.49 80.32
CA ASN A 501 -31.42 -37.56 81.28
C ASN A 501 -30.03 -38.20 81.01
N GLY A 502 -28.99 -37.37 80.94
CA GLY A 502 -27.61 -37.75 80.61
C GLY A 502 -27.29 -37.80 79.10
N ASN A 503 -28.20 -38.28 78.26
CA ASN A 503 -28.00 -38.35 76.80
C ASN A 503 -27.82 -36.95 76.19
N THR A 504 -26.82 -36.75 75.33
CA THR A 504 -26.67 -35.48 74.60
C THR A 504 -27.56 -35.44 73.35
N LEU A 505 -28.09 -34.25 73.06
CA LEU A 505 -28.83 -33.92 71.85
C LEU A 505 -28.00 -33.03 70.90
N ASN A 506 -26.71 -32.83 71.22
CA ASN A 506 -25.85 -31.80 70.65
C ASN A 506 -24.65 -32.35 69.85
N TYR A 507 -24.67 -33.61 69.40
CA TYR A 507 -23.67 -34.12 68.47
C TYR A 507 -23.82 -33.46 67.07
N PRO A 508 -22.74 -33.28 66.29
CA PRO A 508 -22.75 -32.53 65.03
C PRO A 508 -23.80 -32.99 64.00
N SER A 509 -24.02 -34.30 63.89
CA SER A 509 -24.97 -34.93 62.95
C SER A 509 -26.42 -34.93 63.44
N GLN A 510 -26.64 -34.94 64.76
CA GLN A 510 -27.99 -34.97 65.34
C GLN A 510 -28.82 -33.75 64.88
N PRO A 511 -30.14 -33.90 64.74
CA PRO A 511 -31.02 -32.77 64.46
C PRO A 511 -30.92 -31.72 65.57
N VAL A 512 -30.91 -30.44 65.19
CA VAL A 512 -30.91 -29.34 66.14
C VAL A 512 -32.29 -29.23 66.80
N VAL A 513 -32.32 -29.14 68.13
CA VAL A 513 -33.54 -29.07 68.94
C VAL A 513 -33.43 -27.93 69.96
N ASN A 514 -34.47 -27.75 70.79
CA ASN A 514 -34.57 -26.65 71.75
C ASN A 514 -34.50 -25.24 71.10
N LEU A 515 -35.09 -25.10 69.90
CA LEU A 515 -35.16 -23.83 69.16
C LEU A 515 -36.54 -23.19 69.23
N SER A 516 -36.58 -21.86 69.21
CA SER A 516 -37.80 -21.11 68.94
C SER A 516 -38.12 -21.09 67.45
N TRP A 517 -39.40 -20.88 67.09
CA TRP A 517 -39.81 -20.70 65.69
C TRP A 517 -39.09 -19.49 65.05
N THR A 518 -38.94 -18.38 65.78
CA THR A 518 -38.20 -17.19 65.35
C THR A 518 -36.74 -17.54 65.02
N SER A 519 -36.07 -18.34 65.86
CA SER A 519 -34.69 -18.78 65.62
C SER A 519 -34.56 -19.60 64.33
N ALA A 520 -35.53 -20.46 64.03
CA ALA A 520 -35.55 -21.24 62.79
C ALA A 520 -35.87 -20.39 61.54
N ALA A 521 -36.81 -19.43 61.66
CA ALA A 521 -37.13 -18.47 60.60
C ALA A 521 -35.93 -17.54 60.28
N LEU A 522 -35.21 -17.07 61.31
CA LEU A 522 -34.00 -16.26 61.13
C LEU A 522 -32.82 -17.05 60.57
N PHE A 523 -32.70 -18.35 60.87
CA PHE A 523 -31.75 -19.24 60.20
C PHE A 523 -32.04 -19.36 58.69
N CYS A 524 -33.31 -19.45 58.29
CA CYS A 524 -33.71 -19.39 56.89
C CYS A 524 -33.39 -18.03 56.25
N ASN A 525 -33.63 -16.91 56.94
CA ASN A 525 -33.20 -15.59 56.47
C ASN A 525 -31.67 -15.50 56.33
N TRP A 526 -30.89 -16.06 57.26
CA TRP A 526 -29.44 -16.11 57.19
C TRP A 526 -28.95 -16.89 55.95
N MET A 527 -29.48 -18.10 55.70
CA MET A 527 -29.15 -18.85 54.48
C MET A 527 -29.51 -18.08 53.21
N SER A 528 -30.64 -17.36 53.21
CA SER A 528 -31.06 -16.51 52.08
C SER A 528 -30.06 -15.39 51.83
N LYS A 529 -29.62 -14.69 52.88
CA LYS A 529 -28.59 -13.64 52.82
C LYS A 529 -27.24 -14.19 52.30
N GLN A 530 -26.84 -15.42 52.65
CA GLN A 530 -25.63 -16.06 52.12
C GLN A 530 -25.72 -16.36 50.61
N ASP A 531 -26.84 -16.93 50.14
CA ASP A 531 -27.08 -17.21 48.72
C ASP A 531 -27.47 -15.97 47.88
N LYS A 532 -27.50 -14.78 48.50
CA LYS A 532 -27.93 -13.50 47.90
C LYS A 532 -29.38 -13.53 47.40
N LEU A 533 -30.22 -14.32 48.05
CA LEU A 533 -31.66 -14.41 47.83
C LEU A 533 -32.41 -13.42 48.73
N GLU A 534 -33.53 -12.90 48.23
CA GLU A 534 -34.47 -12.11 49.01
C GLU A 534 -35.01 -12.92 50.21
N PRO A 535 -34.87 -12.45 51.47
CA PRO A 535 -35.29 -13.20 52.65
C PRO A 535 -36.81 -13.35 52.73
N PHE A 536 -37.30 -14.56 53.03
CA PHE A 536 -38.74 -14.81 53.07
C PHE A 536 -39.44 -14.21 54.31
N TYR A 537 -38.75 -14.08 55.44
CA TYR A 537 -39.32 -13.51 56.66
C TYR A 537 -38.93 -12.03 56.80
N ILE A 538 -39.88 -11.19 57.19
CA ILE A 538 -39.63 -9.79 57.52
C ILE A 538 -39.13 -9.74 58.97
N GLU A 539 -37.93 -9.19 59.15
CA GLU A 539 -37.16 -9.19 60.39
C GLU A 539 -37.09 -7.75 60.95
N SER A 540 -37.41 -7.56 62.22
CA SER A 540 -37.33 -6.26 62.91
C SER A 540 -36.96 -6.46 64.38
N ASN A 541 -35.97 -5.71 64.87
CA ASN A 541 -35.46 -5.77 66.26
C ASN A 541 -35.07 -7.18 66.78
N GLY A 542 -34.82 -8.13 65.88
CA GLY A 542 -34.51 -9.53 66.23
C GLY A 542 -35.71 -10.48 66.24
N ASP A 543 -36.92 -9.98 65.97
CA ASP A 543 -38.14 -10.77 65.82
C ASP A 543 -38.63 -10.80 64.36
N VAL A 544 -39.52 -11.76 64.06
CA VAL A 544 -40.16 -11.89 62.75
C VAL A 544 -41.55 -11.25 62.78
N THR A 545 -41.74 -10.20 61.99
CA THR A 545 -42.96 -9.37 61.97
C THR A 545 -43.87 -9.61 60.75
N GLY A 546 -43.41 -10.38 59.76
CA GLY A 546 -44.18 -10.66 58.54
C GLY A 546 -43.49 -11.62 57.58
N ILE A 547 -44.05 -11.78 56.38
CA ILE A 547 -43.52 -12.64 55.31
C ILE A 547 -43.58 -11.98 53.93
N GLN A 548 -42.64 -12.33 53.06
CA GLN A 548 -42.57 -11.91 51.65
C GLN A 548 -42.94 -13.09 50.76
N GLN A 549 -44.24 -13.30 50.51
CA GLN A 549 -44.74 -14.56 49.92
C GLN A 549 -44.17 -14.90 48.52
N GLN A 550 -43.66 -13.91 47.77
CA GLN A 550 -43.07 -14.13 46.45
C GLN A 550 -41.58 -14.48 46.48
N ALA A 551 -40.87 -14.11 47.55
CA ALA A 551 -39.42 -14.23 47.67
C ALA A 551 -38.92 -15.66 47.38
N LEU A 552 -37.70 -15.74 46.85
CA LEU A 552 -37.06 -17.02 46.48
C LEU A 552 -36.13 -17.56 47.58
N GLY A 553 -35.97 -16.83 48.69
CA GLY A 553 -35.19 -17.26 49.84
C GLY A 553 -35.71 -18.52 50.54
N TYR A 554 -34.86 -19.07 51.40
CA TYR A 554 -35.20 -20.19 52.26
C TYR A 554 -36.30 -19.80 53.25
N ARG A 555 -37.10 -20.81 53.62
CA ARG A 555 -38.13 -20.72 54.65
C ARG A 555 -38.43 -22.10 55.23
N LEU A 556 -39.20 -22.13 56.30
CA LEU A 556 -39.87 -23.36 56.73
C LEU A 556 -40.90 -23.79 55.68
N PRO A 557 -41.12 -25.11 55.47
CA PRO A 557 -42.21 -25.58 54.64
C PRO A 557 -43.55 -25.20 55.26
N THR A 558 -44.56 -24.97 54.43
CA THR A 558 -45.94 -24.93 54.92
C THR A 558 -46.38 -26.32 55.36
N GLU A 559 -47.36 -26.38 56.25
CA GLU A 559 -48.00 -27.64 56.68
C GLU A 559 -48.40 -28.52 55.49
N ALA A 560 -48.93 -27.92 54.42
CA ALA A 560 -49.30 -28.62 53.19
C ALA A 560 -48.10 -29.21 52.44
N GLU A 561 -47.02 -28.46 52.26
CA GLU A 561 -45.81 -28.94 51.57
C GLU A 561 -45.13 -30.05 52.37
N TRP A 562 -45.06 -29.93 53.70
CA TRP A 562 -44.49 -30.95 54.58
C TRP A 562 -45.36 -32.22 54.62
N ALA A 563 -46.67 -32.09 54.86
CA ALA A 563 -47.59 -33.23 54.89
C ALA A 563 -47.72 -33.94 53.53
N TRP A 564 -47.54 -33.21 52.42
CA TRP A 564 -47.44 -33.80 51.08
C TRP A 564 -46.11 -34.56 50.92
N ALA A 565 -44.98 -33.91 51.15
CA ALA A 565 -43.65 -34.52 50.95
C ALA A 565 -43.41 -35.74 51.86
N ALA A 566 -43.95 -35.74 53.08
CA ALA A 566 -43.82 -36.83 54.05
C ALA A 566 -44.74 -38.04 53.77
N ARG A 567 -45.72 -37.95 52.86
CA ARG A 567 -46.73 -39.01 52.62
C ARG A 567 -46.91 -39.41 51.15
N ARG A 568 -46.40 -38.62 50.21
CA ARG A 568 -46.57 -38.83 48.77
C ARG A 568 -45.71 -39.98 48.23
N GLN A 569 -46.34 -40.94 47.56
CA GLN A 569 -45.66 -41.99 46.80
C GLN A 569 -45.37 -41.59 45.34
N ALA A 570 -44.50 -42.37 44.69
CA ALA A 570 -44.05 -42.14 43.32
C ALA A 570 -45.14 -42.38 42.25
N ASP A 571 -46.15 -43.20 42.56
CA ASP A 571 -47.31 -43.48 41.69
C ASP A 571 -48.35 -42.34 41.69
N GLY A 572 -48.27 -41.42 42.66
CA GLY A 572 -49.22 -40.33 42.87
C GLY A 572 -50.01 -40.43 44.18
N SER A 573 -50.03 -41.60 44.83
CA SER A 573 -50.85 -41.87 46.01
C SER A 573 -50.33 -41.19 47.28
N MET A 574 -51.17 -41.17 48.32
CA MET A 574 -50.86 -40.60 49.63
C MET A 574 -50.97 -41.69 50.69
N LEU A 575 -49.86 -42.00 51.36
CA LEU A 575 -49.85 -42.87 52.54
C LEU A 575 -50.72 -42.31 53.67
N LYS A 576 -51.07 -43.15 54.65
CA LYS A 576 -51.77 -42.71 55.87
C LYS A 576 -50.79 -42.07 56.85
N PHE A 577 -49.76 -42.82 57.25
CA PHE A 577 -48.59 -42.37 58.00
C PHE A 577 -47.37 -42.31 57.07
N PRO A 578 -46.30 -41.56 57.39
CA PRO A 578 -45.10 -41.49 56.54
C PRO A 578 -44.46 -42.85 56.20
N TRP A 579 -44.71 -43.87 57.01
CA TRP A 579 -44.20 -45.24 56.88
C TRP A 579 -45.21 -46.26 56.33
N GLY A 580 -46.49 -45.92 56.11
CA GLY A 580 -47.47 -46.89 55.63
C GLY A 580 -48.92 -46.66 56.08
N SER A 581 -49.68 -47.76 56.20
CA SER A 581 -51.06 -47.82 56.70
C SER A 581 -51.17 -48.00 58.21
N ASP A 582 -50.15 -48.59 58.84
CA ASP A 582 -50.27 -49.24 60.14
C ASP A 582 -49.69 -48.40 61.29
N PHE A 583 -50.26 -48.59 62.48
CA PHE A 583 -49.82 -47.92 63.72
C PHE A 583 -49.97 -48.89 64.90
N PRO A 584 -48.89 -49.21 65.63
CA PRO A 584 -47.49 -48.85 65.37
C PRO A 584 -46.96 -49.41 64.03
N PRO A 585 -45.85 -48.87 63.49
CA PRO A 585 -45.16 -49.51 62.37
C PRO A 585 -44.61 -50.89 62.77
N THR A 586 -44.68 -51.84 61.84
CA THR A 586 -44.29 -53.26 62.03
C THR A 586 -42.79 -53.53 61.81
N SER A 587 -42.05 -52.54 61.33
CA SER A 587 -40.60 -52.61 61.08
C SER A 587 -39.94 -51.28 61.46
N LYS A 588 -38.62 -51.26 61.69
CA LYS A 588 -37.87 -50.05 62.07
C LYS A 588 -37.77 -49.09 60.89
N VAL A 589 -38.54 -48.00 60.93
CA VAL A 589 -38.77 -47.08 59.79
C VAL A 589 -38.56 -45.60 60.12
N ALA A 590 -38.58 -45.24 61.39
CA ALA A 590 -38.34 -43.89 61.88
C ALA A 590 -37.81 -43.94 63.32
N ASN A 591 -37.01 -42.95 63.72
CA ASN A 591 -36.66 -42.70 65.12
C ASN A 591 -37.84 -41.95 65.76
N ILE A 592 -38.60 -42.61 66.63
CA ILE A 592 -39.80 -42.04 67.26
C ILE A 592 -39.90 -42.42 68.74
N ALA A 593 -40.56 -41.56 69.52
CA ALA A 593 -40.76 -41.76 70.96
C ALA A 593 -41.37 -43.15 71.28
N ASP A 594 -40.57 -44.08 71.77
CA ASP A 594 -40.94 -45.48 71.95
C ASP A 594 -40.44 -46.08 73.29
N ARG A 595 -40.38 -47.41 73.41
CA ARG A 595 -39.92 -48.07 74.64
C ARG A 595 -38.49 -47.66 75.06
N SER A 596 -37.59 -47.37 74.13
CA SER A 596 -36.21 -46.93 74.42
C SER A 596 -36.18 -45.49 74.93
N ALA A 597 -37.07 -44.62 74.43
CA ALA A 597 -37.20 -43.23 74.89
C ALA A 597 -38.05 -43.06 76.18
N ALA A 598 -38.59 -44.14 76.75
CA ALA A 598 -39.58 -44.08 77.85
C ALA A 598 -39.07 -43.44 79.16
N THR A 599 -37.76 -43.30 79.35
CA THR A 599 -37.14 -42.57 80.48
C THR A 599 -36.90 -41.09 80.21
N LEU A 600 -37.24 -40.60 79.01
CA LEU A 600 -37.10 -39.21 78.58
C LEU A 600 -38.44 -38.50 78.33
N VAL A 601 -39.44 -39.21 77.78
CA VAL A 601 -40.66 -38.59 77.27
C VAL A 601 -41.93 -39.19 77.87
N ALA A 602 -42.88 -38.33 78.23
CA ALA A 602 -44.12 -38.70 78.94
C ALA A 602 -45.14 -39.49 78.11
N ARG A 603 -44.87 -39.76 76.82
CA ARG A 603 -45.71 -40.56 75.91
C ARG A 603 -44.83 -41.31 74.92
N THR A 604 -45.11 -42.58 74.73
CA THR A 604 -44.37 -43.48 73.83
C THR A 604 -45.32 -44.31 72.97
N VAL A 605 -44.83 -44.79 71.83
CA VAL A 605 -45.57 -45.65 70.91
C VAL A 605 -45.49 -47.09 71.39
N ASN A 606 -46.53 -47.53 72.10
CA ASN A 606 -46.67 -48.92 72.55
C ASN A 606 -46.61 -49.89 71.35
N GLY A 607 -45.79 -50.94 71.48
CA GLY A 607 -45.59 -51.95 70.45
C GLY A 607 -44.47 -51.65 69.45
N TYR A 608 -43.80 -50.49 69.54
CA TYR A 608 -42.62 -50.16 68.74
C TYR A 608 -41.33 -50.14 69.58
N ASN A 609 -40.19 -50.44 68.94
CA ASN A 609 -38.86 -50.29 69.51
C ASN A 609 -37.78 -50.20 68.41
N ASP A 610 -37.40 -48.99 67.98
CA ASP A 610 -36.27 -48.77 67.08
C ASP A 610 -34.90 -48.95 67.77
N GLY A 611 -34.83 -48.76 69.09
CA GLY A 611 -33.63 -48.96 69.90
C GLY A 611 -32.80 -47.70 70.17
N HIS A 612 -33.25 -46.53 69.74
CA HIS A 612 -32.60 -45.25 69.97
C HIS A 612 -33.30 -44.49 71.11
N ILE A 613 -32.52 -44.06 72.10
CA ILE A 613 -33.06 -43.30 73.25
C ILE A 613 -33.35 -41.83 72.84
N VAL A 614 -32.60 -41.30 71.88
CA VAL A 614 -32.69 -39.95 71.33
C VAL A 614 -32.58 -39.97 69.80
N SER A 615 -32.97 -38.89 69.13
CA SER A 615 -32.68 -38.70 67.71
C SER A 615 -31.17 -38.75 67.44
N ALA A 616 -30.75 -39.38 66.34
CA ALA A 616 -29.36 -39.75 66.05
C ALA A 616 -28.97 -39.40 64.61
#